data_AF-A0A7K4EGC6-F1
#
_entry.id   AF-A0A7K4EGC6-F1
#
_cell.length_a   1.000
_cell.length_b   1.000
_cell.length_c   1.000
_cell.angle_alpha   90.00
_cell.angle_beta   90.00
_cell.angle_gamma   90.00
#
_symmetry.space_group_name_H-M   'P 1'
#
loop_
_entity.id
_entity.type
_entity.pdbx_description
1 polymer ?
#
loop_
_entity_poly.entity_id
_entity_poly.type
_entity_poly.pdbx_seq_one_letter_code
_entity_poly.pdbx_strand_id
1 'polypeptide(L)'
;MGIWLTLFFWKFDVSPPRDLPLRFNRARQRLYAYNFKYRWWNPFEKWRVVPVAYDWSQVRAERWRRTHFTAQGGVIIQFGVELSIVKPGTNQVIDRFPLTAMGADEHAWAYVCTYMQQGPDALPPPGPPRDHNDVLWCNVAMLLAPKVEWPADMDLESRTAP
;
A
#
# COMPACT_ATOMS: atom_id res chain seq x y z
N MET A 1 25.64 -13.28 -15.61
CA MET A 1 24.22 -12.85 -15.71
C MET A 1 23.36 -13.37 -14.55
N GLY A 2 23.44 -14.66 -14.17
CA GLY A 2 22.57 -15.23 -13.12
C GLY A 2 22.67 -14.59 -11.72
N ILE A 3 23.88 -14.35 -11.21
CA ILE A 3 24.09 -13.77 -9.86
C ILE A 3 23.49 -12.36 -9.72
N TRP A 4 23.49 -11.59 -10.81
CA TRP A 4 22.92 -10.25 -10.82
C TRP A 4 21.40 -10.24 -10.76
N LEU A 5 20.76 -11.16 -11.48
CA LEU A 5 19.31 -11.34 -11.42
C LEU A 5 18.88 -11.85 -10.05
N THR A 6 19.60 -12.81 -9.47
CA THR A 6 19.25 -13.34 -8.14
C THR A 6 19.37 -12.29 -7.04
N LEU A 7 20.44 -11.48 -7.04
CA LEU A 7 20.58 -10.36 -6.10
C LEU A 7 19.51 -9.29 -6.30
N PHE A 8 19.07 -9.05 -7.53
CA PHE A 8 17.98 -8.11 -7.83
C PHE A 8 16.64 -8.61 -7.29
N PHE A 9 16.25 -9.85 -7.57
CA PHE A 9 15.02 -10.44 -7.05
C PHE A 9 15.03 -10.51 -5.52
N TRP A 10 16.15 -10.93 -4.93
CA TRP A 10 16.33 -10.93 -3.48
C TRP A 10 16.14 -9.55 -2.86
N LYS A 11 16.75 -8.51 -3.44
CA LYS A 11 16.57 -7.13 -2.98
C LYS A 11 15.10 -6.70 -3.14
N PHE A 12 14.44 -7.13 -4.21
CA PHE A 12 13.03 -6.82 -4.45
C PHE A 12 12.10 -7.45 -3.40
N ASP A 13 12.38 -8.67 -2.96
CA ASP A 13 11.59 -9.35 -1.93
C ASP A 13 11.83 -8.79 -0.52
N VAL A 14 13.05 -8.34 -0.19
CA VAL A 14 13.42 -7.95 1.18
C VAL A 14 13.34 -6.44 1.43
N SER A 15 13.42 -5.60 0.39
CA SER A 15 13.45 -4.13 0.57
C SER A 15 12.11 -3.47 0.92
N PRO A 16 10.95 -3.93 0.40
CA PRO A 16 9.67 -3.38 0.81
C PRO A 16 9.41 -3.67 2.29
N PRO A 17 8.80 -2.73 3.03
CA PRO A 17 8.35 -3.01 4.37
C PRO A 17 7.32 -4.14 4.33
N ARG A 18 7.33 -4.98 5.37
CA ARG A 18 6.53 -6.23 5.46
C ARG A 18 5.08 -6.03 5.06
N ASP A 19 4.52 -4.88 5.44
CA ASP A 19 3.23 -4.40 5.01
C ASP A 19 3.37 -2.98 4.46
N LEU A 20 2.47 -2.61 3.55
CA LEU A 20 2.23 -1.24 3.11
C LEU A 20 0.95 -0.73 3.78
N PRO A 21 0.97 -0.46 5.10
CA PRO A 21 -0.24 -0.09 5.81
C PRO A 21 -0.76 1.26 5.33
N LEU A 22 -2.06 1.27 5.08
CA LEU A 22 -2.84 2.48 4.81
C LEU A 22 -3.61 2.82 6.08
N ARG A 23 -3.42 4.03 6.60
CA ARG A 23 -4.19 4.53 7.75
C ARG A 23 -5.12 5.63 7.29
N PHE A 24 -6.39 5.48 7.62
CA PHE A 24 -7.44 6.44 7.31
C PHE A 24 -7.86 7.15 8.60
N ASN A 25 -7.71 8.47 8.65
CA ASN A 25 -8.22 9.28 9.75
C ASN A 25 -9.41 10.11 9.24
N ARG A 26 -10.62 9.73 9.69
CA ARG A 26 -11.85 10.43 9.36
C ARG A 26 -11.89 11.84 9.93
N ALA A 27 -11.51 12.03 11.20
CA ALA A 27 -11.63 13.31 11.89
C ALA A 27 -10.81 14.41 11.19
N ARG A 28 -9.64 14.05 10.67
CA ARG A 28 -8.78 14.96 9.89
C ARG A 28 -9.03 14.88 8.37
N GLN A 29 -9.87 13.97 7.89
CA GLN A 29 -10.06 13.66 6.47
C GLN A 29 -8.71 13.46 5.75
N ARG A 30 -7.84 12.61 6.31
CA ARG A 30 -6.48 12.36 5.79
C ARG A 30 -6.17 10.88 5.63
N LEU A 31 -5.38 10.59 4.61
CA LEU A 31 -4.79 9.29 4.31
C LEU A 31 -3.30 9.33 4.61
N TYR A 32 -2.83 8.43 5.46
CA TYR A 32 -1.41 8.20 5.70
C TYR A 32 -1.00 6.89 5.05
N ALA A 33 0.07 6.93 4.26
CA ALA A 33 0.56 5.78 3.51
C ALA A 33 2.09 5.77 3.49
N TYR A 34 2.66 4.62 3.15
CA TYR A 34 4.08 4.52 2.83
C TYR A 34 4.28 4.54 1.32
N ASN A 35 4.93 5.59 0.82
CA ASN A 35 5.33 5.68 -0.56
C ASN A 35 6.67 4.97 -0.77
N PHE A 36 6.64 3.88 -1.53
CA PHE A 36 7.84 3.12 -1.85
C PHE A 36 8.45 3.62 -3.16
N LYS A 37 9.54 4.38 -3.04
CA LYS A 37 10.30 4.86 -4.19
C LYS A 37 11.42 3.86 -4.50
N TYR A 38 11.16 3.01 -5.48
CA TYR A 38 12.17 2.10 -6.04
C TYR A 38 12.52 2.48 -7.48
N ARG A 39 13.75 2.18 -7.87
CA ARG A 39 14.27 2.46 -9.20
C ARG A 39 14.69 1.15 -9.84
N TRP A 40 13.86 0.63 -10.73
CA TRP A 40 14.01 -0.70 -11.32
C TRP A 40 15.35 -0.91 -12.03
N TRP A 41 15.98 0.16 -12.53
CA TRP A 41 17.27 0.09 -13.22
C TRP A 41 18.49 0.28 -12.33
N ASN A 42 18.32 0.77 -11.08
CA ASN A 42 19.44 1.02 -10.16
C ASN A 42 19.31 0.16 -8.88
N PRO A 43 19.89 -1.05 -8.86
CA PRO A 43 19.83 -1.91 -7.69
C PRO A 43 20.72 -1.45 -6.53
N PHE A 44 21.67 -0.53 -6.76
CA PHE A 44 22.55 -0.02 -5.69
C PHE A 44 21.95 1.18 -4.95
N GLU A 45 20.92 1.82 -5.50
CA GLU A 45 20.22 2.89 -4.79
C GLU A 45 19.54 2.30 -3.55
N LYS A 46 19.60 3.04 -2.43
CA LYS A 46 18.77 2.72 -1.27
C LYS A 46 17.33 3.03 -1.68
N TRP A 47 16.53 1.99 -1.88
CA TRP A 47 15.09 2.15 -2.09
C TRP A 47 14.52 2.71 -0.79
N ARG A 48 13.82 3.84 -0.86
CA ARG A 48 13.37 4.57 0.32
C ARG A 48 11.87 4.41 0.47
N VAL A 49 11.49 4.00 1.67
CA VAL A 49 10.11 4.07 2.15
C VAL A 49 9.93 5.47 2.74
N VAL A 50 9.03 6.26 2.18
CA VAL A 50 8.73 7.61 2.68
C VAL A 50 7.30 7.61 3.23
N PRO A 51 7.10 7.85 4.53
CA PRO A 51 5.77 8.05 5.06
C PRO A 51 5.21 9.36 4.51
N VAL A 52 4.01 9.30 3.95
CA VAL A 52 3.35 10.42 3.28
C VAL A 52 1.93 10.57 3.83
N ALA A 53 1.47 11.82 3.88
CA ALA A 53 0.11 12.17 4.26
C ALA A 53 -0.54 12.94 3.11
N TYR A 54 -1.76 12.54 2.74
CA TYR A 54 -2.57 13.20 1.73
C TYR A 54 -3.93 13.55 2.31
N ASP A 55 -4.51 14.64 1.80
CA ASP A 55 -5.90 14.98 2.12
C ASP A 55 -6.84 14.04 1.36
N TRP A 56 -7.94 13.64 2.00
CA TRP A 56 -8.91 12.70 1.44
C TRP A 56 -9.52 13.17 0.12
N SER A 57 -9.65 14.49 -0.07
CA SER A 57 -10.15 15.09 -1.32
C SER A 57 -9.27 14.80 -2.55
N GLN A 58 -8.00 14.44 -2.33
CA GLN A 58 -7.05 14.08 -3.38
C GLN A 58 -7.12 12.59 -3.75
N VAL A 59 -7.73 11.77 -2.90
CA VAL A 59 -7.77 10.31 -3.06
C VAL A 59 -8.89 9.93 -4.02
N ARG A 60 -8.56 9.15 -5.04
CA ARG A 60 -9.52 8.52 -5.96
C ARG A 60 -9.25 7.03 -6.05
N ALA A 61 -10.28 6.24 -6.35
CA ALA A 61 -10.09 4.85 -6.73
C ALA A 61 -9.98 4.75 -8.25
N GLU A 62 -8.91 4.11 -8.72
CA GLU A 62 -8.70 3.74 -10.11
C GLU A 62 -8.82 2.22 -10.22
N ARG A 63 -9.69 1.75 -11.11
CA ARG A 63 -9.76 0.33 -11.46
C ARG A 63 -8.74 0.07 -12.56
N TRP A 64 -7.84 -0.88 -12.33
CA TRP A 64 -6.84 -1.26 -13.32
C TRP A 64 -7.10 -2.67 -13.85
N ARG A 65 -6.66 -2.89 -15.10
CA ARG A 65 -6.64 -4.19 -15.75
C ARG A 65 -5.26 -4.40 -16.37
N ARG A 66 -4.55 -5.45 -15.96
CA ARG A 66 -3.28 -5.85 -16.58
C ARG A 66 -3.42 -7.22 -17.20
N THR A 67 -2.99 -7.33 -18.43
CA THR A 67 -2.95 -8.61 -19.15
C THR A 67 -1.50 -9.04 -19.26
N HIS A 68 -1.21 -10.21 -18.72
CA HIS A 68 0.11 -10.83 -18.72
C HIS A 68 0.07 -12.06 -19.60
N PHE A 69 1.11 -12.26 -20.39
CA PHE A 69 1.29 -13.45 -21.19
C PHE A 69 2.34 -14.33 -20.51
N THR A 70 1.97 -15.56 -20.20
CA THR A 70 2.90 -16.55 -19.69
C THR A 70 3.80 -17.04 -20.81
N ALA A 71 5.01 -17.50 -20.46
CA ALA A 71 5.95 -18.08 -21.43
C ALA A 71 5.38 -19.33 -22.14
N GLN A 72 4.34 -19.95 -21.57
CA GLN A 72 3.63 -21.12 -22.12
C GLN A 72 2.45 -20.74 -23.02
N GLY A 73 2.24 -19.45 -23.31
CA GLY A 73 1.17 -18.95 -24.19
C GLY A 73 -0.19 -18.74 -23.51
N GLY A 74 -0.30 -18.98 -22.21
CA GLY A 74 -1.50 -18.66 -21.43
C GLY A 74 -1.63 -17.16 -21.13
N VAL A 75 -2.84 -16.64 -21.16
CA VAL A 75 -3.17 -15.24 -20.83
C VAL A 75 -3.67 -15.16 -19.39
N ILE A 76 -2.99 -14.39 -18.55
CA ILE A 76 -3.42 -14.08 -17.18
C ILE A 76 -3.93 -12.64 -17.18
N ILE A 77 -5.20 -12.46 -16.84
CA ILE A 77 -5.81 -11.13 -16.70
C ILE A 77 -5.97 -10.85 -15.22
N GLN A 78 -5.30 -9.81 -14.75
CA GLN A 78 -5.39 -9.32 -13.39
C GLN A 78 -6.22 -8.04 -13.37
N PHE A 79 -7.14 -7.97 -12.41
CA PHE A 79 -7.93 -6.79 -12.12
C PHE A 79 -7.69 -6.39 -10.67
N GLY A 80 -7.82 -5.11 -10.39
CA GLY A 80 -7.77 -4.61 -9.03
C GLY A 80 -8.19 -3.16 -8.94
N VAL A 81 -8.35 -2.71 -7.71
CA VAL A 81 -8.55 -1.30 -7.38
C VAL A 81 -7.26 -0.78 -6.76
N GLU A 82 -6.79 0.37 -7.23
CA GLU A 82 -5.71 1.13 -6.63
C GLU A 82 -6.21 2.51 -6.19
N LEU A 83 -5.68 2.99 -5.07
CA LEU A 83 -5.87 4.35 -4.62
C LEU A 83 -4.91 5.24 -5.37
N SER A 84 -5.43 6.10 -6.24
CA SER A 84 -4.68 7.12 -6.97
C SER A 84 -4.79 8.46 -6.26
N ILE A 85 -3.66 9.06 -5.95
CA ILE A 85 -3.58 10.40 -5.37
C ILE A 85 -3.46 11.41 -6.50
N VAL A 86 -4.43 12.31 -6.60
CA VAL A 86 -4.48 13.34 -7.63
C VAL A 86 -3.94 14.66 -7.07
N LYS A 87 -3.07 15.33 -7.84
CA LYS A 87 -2.55 16.64 -7.46
C LYS A 87 -3.70 17.65 -7.38
N PRO A 88 -3.80 18.47 -6.32
CA PRO A 88 -4.84 19.49 -6.21
C PRO A 88 -4.74 20.48 -7.38
N GLY A 89 -5.89 20.75 -8.01
CA GLY A 89 -5.98 21.67 -9.16
C GLY A 89 -5.53 21.09 -10.50
N THR A 90 -5.12 19.81 -10.57
CA THR A 90 -4.91 19.11 -11.85
C THR A 90 -5.57 17.73 -11.81
N ASN A 91 -5.68 17.06 -12.95
CA ASN A 91 -6.15 15.66 -13.03
C ASN A 91 -4.96 14.67 -13.07
N GLN A 92 -3.77 15.09 -12.62
CA GLN A 92 -2.58 14.25 -12.69
C GLN A 92 -2.45 13.39 -11.43
N VAL A 93 -2.30 12.08 -11.63
CA VAL A 93 -2.04 11.10 -10.57
C VAL A 93 -0.56 11.16 -10.19
N ILE A 94 -0.27 11.48 -8.93
CA ILE A 94 1.08 11.54 -8.36
C ILE A 94 1.52 10.16 -7.90
N ASP A 95 0.69 9.52 -7.08
CA ASP A 95 1.02 8.28 -6.39
C ASP A 95 -0.12 7.28 -6.50
N ARG A 96 0.22 5.99 -6.46
CA ARG A 96 -0.71 4.87 -6.56
C ARG A 96 -0.44 3.87 -5.45
N PHE A 97 -1.47 3.47 -4.74
CA PHE A 97 -1.39 2.45 -3.68
C PHE A 97 -2.34 1.31 -3.99
N PRO A 98 -1.85 0.06 -4.13
CA PRO A 98 -2.72 -1.07 -4.43
C PRO A 98 -3.64 -1.37 -3.25
N LEU A 99 -4.96 -1.45 -3.50
CA LEU A 99 -5.95 -1.88 -2.50
C LEU A 99 -6.22 -3.40 -2.57
N THR A 100 -5.70 -4.05 -3.61
CA THR A 100 -5.94 -5.46 -3.99
C THR A 100 -5.51 -6.49 -2.94
N ALA A 101 -4.75 -6.11 -1.91
CA ALA A 101 -4.34 -7.02 -0.84
C ALA A 101 -5.51 -7.51 0.04
N MET A 102 -6.72 -6.95 -0.10
CA MET A 102 -7.89 -7.33 0.71
C MET A 102 -8.80 -8.41 0.09
N GLY A 103 -8.48 -8.99 -1.08
CA GLY A 103 -9.23 -10.14 -1.63
C GLY A 103 -10.68 -9.85 -2.09
N ALA A 104 -11.13 -8.59 -2.03
CA ALA A 104 -12.43 -8.11 -2.48
C ALA A 104 -12.30 -6.63 -2.89
N ASP A 105 -11.72 -6.40 -4.06
CA ASP A 105 -11.23 -5.10 -4.53
C ASP A 105 -12.30 -4.00 -4.65
N GLU A 106 -13.50 -4.32 -5.16
CA GLU A 106 -14.61 -3.35 -5.21
C GLU A 106 -15.22 -3.07 -3.83
N HIS A 107 -15.35 -4.09 -2.99
CA HIS A 107 -15.93 -3.94 -1.64
C HIS A 107 -15.02 -3.17 -0.70
N ALA A 108 -13.69 -3.29 -0.86
CA ALA A 108 -12.72 -2.57 -0.06
C ALA A 108 -12.82 -1.04 -0.26
N TRP A 109 -13.01 -0.56 -1.49
CA TRP A 109 -13.17 0.88 -1.73
C TRP A 109 -14.48 1.42 -1.15
N ALA A 110 -15.58 0.69 -1.33
CA ALA A 110 -16.87 1.06 -0.75
C ALA A 110 -16.77 1.11 0.79
N TYR A 111 -16.08 0.15 1.41
CA TYR A 111 -15.82 0.14 2.85
C TYR A 111 -15.07 1.40 3.31
N VAL A 112 -13.98 1.77 2.63
CA VAL A 112 -13.21 2.98 2.97
C VAL A 112 -14.05 4.25 2.78
N CYS A 113 -14.83 4.35 1.71
CA CYS A 113 -15.75 5.47 1.50
C CYS A 113 -16.76 5.60 2.64
N THR A 114 -17.41 4.50 3.01
CA THR A 114 -18.39 4.47 4.11
C THR A 114 -17.74 4.85 5.43
N TYR A 115 -16.53 4.34 5.72
CA TYR A 115 -15.76 4.74 6.90
C TYR A 115 -15.53 6.26 6.95
N MET A 116 -15.07 6.86 5.84
CA MET A 116 -14.74 8.29 5.81
C MET A 116 -15.97 9.19 5.87
N GLN A 117 -17.11 8.75 5.32
CA GLN A 117 -18.35 9.51 5.31
C GLN A 117 -19.15 9.33 6.61
N GLN A 118 -19.51 8.09 6.92
CA GLN A 118 -20.47 7.75 7.98
C GLN A 118 -19.79 7.44 9.32
N GLY A 119 -18.51 7.03 9.29
CA GLY A 119 -17.74 6.69 10.49
C GLY A 119 -17.74 5.20 10.82
N PRO A 120 -17.11 4.82 11.95
CA PRO A 120 -16.97 3.43 12.35
C PRO A 120 -18.31 2.76 12.68
N ASP A 121 -19.32 3.53 13.11
CA ASP A 121 -20.64 3.00 13.52
C ASP A 121 -21.44 2.42 12.35
N ALA A 122 -21.16 2.85 11.13
CA ALA A 122 -21.83 2.40 9.91
C ALA A 122 -21.18 1.15 9.29
N LEU A 123 -20.08 0.66 9.87
CA LEU A 123 -19.33 -0.47 9.35
C LEU A 123 -19.49 -1.68 10.26
N PRO A 124 -19.41 -2.91 9.69
CA PRO A 124 -19.30 -4.10 10.51
C PRO A 124 -18.07 -3.97 11.42
N PRO A 125 -18.14 -4.47 12.67
CA PRO A 125 -17.06 -4.36 13.62
C PRO A 125 -15.76 -4.90 12.98
N PRO A 126 -14.66 -4.15 13.07
CA PRO A 126 -13.40 -4.58 12.47
C PRO A 126 -12.95 -5.89 13.13
N GLY A 127 -12.29 -6.74 12.34
CA GLY A 127 -11.60 -7.91 12.88
C GLY A 127 -10.53 -7.52 13.90
N PRO A 128 -10.04 -8.48 14.71
CA PRO A 128 -8.97 -8.20 15.66
C PRO A 128 -7.75 -7.60 14.93
N PRO A 129 -7.08 -6.60 15.52
CA PRO A 129 -5.89 -6.01 14.94
C PRO A 129 -4.85 -7.11 14.73
N ARG A 130 -4.48 -7.34 13.47
CA ARG A 130 -3.44 -8.29 13.13
C ARG A 130 -2.09 -7.64 13.40
N ASP A 131 -1.23 -8.29 14.19
CA ASP A 131 0.13 -7.81 14.35
C ASP A 131 0.89 -8.00 13.03
N HIS A 132 1.27 -6.89 12.41
CA HIS A 132 2.08 -6.85 11.20
C HIS A 132 3.47 -7.50 11.39
N ASN A 133 3.90 -7.69 12.65
CA ASN A 133 5.16 -8.32 12.98
C ASN A 133 5.05 -9.83 13.24
N ASP A 134 3.83 -10.38 13.32
CA ASP A 134 3.59 -11.80 13.51
C ASP A 134 3.75 -12.55 12.18
N VAL A 135 5.00 -12.82 11.85
CA VAL A 135 5.43 -13.48 10.61
C VAL A 135 5.80 -14.92 10.90
N LEU A 136 5.33 -15.83 10.05
CA LEU A 136 5.69 -17.24 10.14
C LEU A 136 7.22 -17.42 10.06
N TRP A 137 7.79 -18.16 11.01
CA TRP A 137 9.24 -18.35 11.16
C TRP A 137 9.97 -18.86 9.91
N CYS A 138 9.27 -19.59 9.02
CA CYS A 138 9.85 -20.12 7.80
C CYS A 138 9.90 -19.11 6.64
N ASN A 139 9.29 -17.92 6.78
CA ASN A 139 9.32 -16.89 5.74
C ASN A 139 10.51 -15.93 5.92
N VAL A 140 11.70 -16.40 5.52
CA VAL A 140 12.98 -15.69 5.68
C VAL A 140 12.97 -14.29 5.05
N ALA A 141 12.32 -14.12 3.90
CA ALA A 141 12.23 -12.83 3.23
C ALA A 141 11.48 -11.79 4.09
N MET A 142 10.33 -12.17 4.65
CA MET A 142 9.58 -11.29 5.55
C MET A 142 10.31 -11.07 6.89
N LEU A 143 11.06 -12.05 7.39
CA LEU A 143 11.87 -11.85 8.61
C LEU A 143 12.96 -10.79 8.41
N LEU A 144 13.59 -10.77 7.24
CA LEU A 144 14.62 -9.78 6.90
C LEU A 144 14.05 -8.43 6.44
N ALA A 145 12.79 -8.41 6.01
CA ALA A 145 12.13 -7.18 5.58
C ALA A 145 12.01 -6.18 6.75
N PRO A 146 12.22 -4.89 6.48
CA PRO A 146 12.18 -3.86 7.50
C PRO A 146 10.80 -3.80 8.15
N LYS A 147 10.79 -3.60 9.47
CA LYS A 147 9.56 -3.40 10.23
C LYS A 147 8.91 -2.07 9.84
N VAL A 148 7.58 -2.05 9.91
CA VAL A 148 6.81 -0.84 9.69
C VAL A 148 6.89 0.03 10.95
N GLU A 149 7.67 1.11 10.88
CA GLU A 149 7.80 2.08 11.98
C GLU A 149 7.40 3.48 11.49
N TRP A 150 6.27 3.98 12.00
CA TRP A 150 5.78 5.32 11.67
C TRP A 150 6.58 6.38 12.44
N PRO A 151 6.88 7.54 11.82
CA PRO A 151 7.43 8.67 12.56
C PRO A 151 6.52 9.04 13.73
N ALA A 152 7.10 9.33 14.90
CA ALA A 152 6.33 9.55 16.13
C ALA A 152 5.24 10.61 15.98
N ASP A 153 5.55 11.73 15.32
CA ASP A 153 4.59 12.80 15.08
C ASP A 153 3.43 12.32 14.19
N MET A 154 3.72 11.60 13.10
CA MET A 154 2.70 11.04 12.21
C MET A 154 1.89 9.92 12.88
N ASP A 155 2.51 9.09 13.74
CA ASP A 155 1.78 8.06 14.49
C ASP A 155 0.74 8.71 15.40
N LEU A 156 1.14 9.75 16.15
CA LEU A 156 0.26 10.52 17.00
C LEU A 156 -0.87 11.17 16.20
N GLU A 157 -0.52 11.93 15.15
CA GLU A 157 -1.49 12.61 14.30
C GLU A 157 -2.50 11.66 13.65
N SER A 158 -2.05 10.47 13.26
CA SER A 158 -2.92 9.48 12.64
C SER A 158 -3.95 8.90 13.62
N ARG A 159 -3.62 8.86 14.92
CA ARG A 159 -4.44 8.26 15.98
C ARG A 159 -5.31 9.26 16.73
N THR A 160 -4.94 10.54 16.73
CA THR A 160 -5.68 11.61 17.42
C THR A 160 -6.69 12.31 16.51
N ALA A 161 -7.82 12.70 17.09
CA ALA A 161 -8.68 13.74 16.50
C ALA A 161 -8.06 15.13 16.74
N PRO A 162 -8.26 16.11 15.85
CA PRO A 162 -7.86 17.49 16.08
C PRO A 162 -8.67 18.16 17.20
#